data_AF-A0A6A3LP62-F1
#
_entry.id   AF-A0A6A3LP62-F1
#
_cell.length_a   1.000
_cell.length_b   1.000
_cell.length_c   1.000
_cell.angle_alpha   90.00
_cell.angle_beta   90.00
_cell.angle_gamma   90.00
#
_symmetry.space_group_name_H-M   'P 1'
#
loop_
_entity.id
_entity.type
_entity.pdbx_description
1 polymer ?
#
loop_
_entity_poly.entity_id
_entity_poly.type
_entity_poly.pdbx_seq_one_letter_code
_entity_poly.pdbx_strand_id
1 'polypeptide(L)'
;MADEVDYESDTAMAVEEEEDKPQQVKRDDSKRVVKGRGSGSAAMDVARYPAESGVFEKLQPSSASSSRDHASALRSVEGWILFVTGVHEEAQEEDVMDAFGEDAQVKDLHLNLDRRSGFVKGYALVEFEHFEDAKAAMERLDGQEILGSTIHVDWAFRKEADRRAGRRVNRR
;
A
#
# COMPACT_ATOMS: atom_id res chain seq x y z
N MET A 1 -68.84 -20.55 -12.73
CA MET A 1 -67.42 -20.18 -12.52
C MET A 1 -67.43 -18.80 -11.87
N ALA A 2 -67.56 -18.79 -10.56
CA ALA A 2 -67.35 -17.69 -9.62
C ALA A 2 -67.79 -18.25 -8.26
N ASP A 3 -66.81 -18.73 -7.49
CA ASP A 3 -66.99 -19.20 -6.11
C ASP A 3 -66.87 -17.97 -5.21
N GLU A 4 -67.87 -17.80 -4.35
CA GLU A 4 -67.99 -16.77 -3.34
C GLU A 4 -67.22 -17.23 -2.10
N VAL A 5 -66.20 -16.47 -1.67
CA VAL A 5 -65.47 -16.73 -0.42
C VAL A 5 -65.57 -15.51 0.47
N ASP A 6 -66.48 -15.60 1.44
CA ASP A 6 -66.48 -14.81 2.66
C ASP A 6 -65.22 -15.11 3.48
N TYR A 7 -64.54 -14.06 3.93
CA TYR A 7 -63.56 -14.18 5.02
C TYR A 7 -63.64 -12.94 5.91
N GLU A 8 -64.60 -12.97 6.83
CA GLU A 8 -64.48 -12.26 8.10
C GLU A 8 -63.37 -12.93 8.93
N SER A 9 -62.43 -12.15 9.45
CA SER A 9 -62.14 -12.11 10.89
C SER A 9 -60.88 -11.29 11.11
N ASP A 10 -61.08 -10.14 11.76
CA ASP A 10 -60.12 -9.46 12.62
C ASP A 10 -59.15 -10.44 13.31
N THR A 11 -57.86 -10.22 13.11
CA THR A 11 -56.82 -10.66 14.02
C THR A 11 -56.07 -9.41 14.46
N ALA A 12 -56.41 -8.95 15.66
CA ALA A 12 -55.67 -7.94 16.38
C ALA A 12 -54.26 -8.47 16.69
N MET A 13 -53.23 -7.90 16.07
CA MET A 13 -51.86 -8.08 16.54
C MET A 13 -51.64 -7.14 17.73
N ALA A 14 -51.63 -7.74 18.93
CA ALA A 14 -51.13 -7.12 20.14
C ALA A 14 -49.64 -6.79 19.96
N VAL A 15 -49.30 -5.51 20.07
CA VAL A 15 -47.93 -5.04 20.17
C VAL A 15 -47.53 -5.21 21.63
N GLU A 16 -46.75 -6.24 21.93
CA GLU A 16 -46.13 -6.40 23.24
C GLU A 16 -44.90 -5.49 23.31
N GLU A 17 -44.99 -4.45 24.13
CA GLU A 17 -43.85 -3.63 24.56
C GLU A 17 -42.98 -4.45 25.52
N GLU A 18 -41.79 -4.88 25.09
CA GLU A 18 -40.72 -5.28 26.01
C GLU A 18 -39.75 -4.11 26.22
N GLU A 19 -39.86 -3.46 27.37
CA GLU A 19 -38.77 -2.70 27.97
C GLU A 19 -37.74 -3.67 28.58
N ASP A 20 -36.55 -3.79 28.00
CA ASP A 20 -35.41 -4.42 28.67
C ASP A 20 -34.34 -3.37 29.06
N LYS A 21 -33.99 -3.38 30.34
CA LYS A 21 -33.15 -2.39 31.03
C LYS A 21 -31.67 -2.58 30.70
N PRO A 22 -30.84 -1.52 30.74
CA PRO A 22 -29.40 -1.66 30.55
C PRO A 22 -28.74 -2.39 31.73
N GLN A 23 -28.24 -3.61 31.50
CA GLN A 23 -27.41 -4.33 32.46
C GLN A 23 -26.04 -3.64 32.64
N GLN A 24 -25.72 -3.26 33.87
CA GLN A 24 -24.40 -2.77 34.26
C GLN A 24 -23.40 -3.93 34.37
N VAL A 25 -22.49 -4.03 33.41
CA VAL A 25 -21.37 -4.97 33.45
C VAL A 25 -20.25 -4.38 34.33
N LYS A 26 -20.03 -4.98 35.50
CA LYS A 26 -18.88 -4.67 36.36
C LYS A 26 -17.59 -5.05 35.63
N ARG A 27 -16.71 -4.07 35.42
CA ARG A 27 -15.39 -4.28 34.79
C ARG A 27 -14.42 -4.79 35.85
N ASP A 28 -14.00 -6.04 35.71
CA ASP A 28 -12.86 -6.60 36.42
C ASP A 28 -11.56 -5.97 35.89
N ASP A 29 -10.82 -5.28 36.76
CA ASP A 29 -9.55 -4.60 36.45
C ASP A 29 -8.37 -5.58 36.42
N SER A 30 -8.55 -6.69 35.69
CA SER A 30 -7.51 -7.69 35.51
C SER A 30 -6.77 -7.43 34.20
N LYS A 31 -5.67 -6.67 34.31
CA LYS A 31 -4.57 -6.50 33.34
C LYS A 31 -4.95 -6.79 31.88
N ARG A 32 -5.33 -5.75 31.15
CA ARG A 32 -5.39 -5.79 29.68
C ARG A 32 -4.03 -6.19 29.11
N VAL A 33 -3.88 -7.45 28.72
CA VAL A 33 -2.76 -7.89 27.89
C VAL A 33 -3.02 -7.37 26.48
N VAL A 34 -2.44 -6.21 26.19
CA VAL A 34 -2.37 -5.67 24.83
C VAL A 34 -1.47 -6.60 24.02
N LYS A 35 -2.07 -7.42 23.15
CA LYS A 35 -1.32 -8.18 22.13
C LYS A 35 -0.90 -7.20 21.03
N GLY A 36 0.06 -6.35 21.35
CA GLY A 36 0.69 -5.45 20.40
C GLY A 36 1.63 -6.21 19.48
N ARG A 37 1.56 -5.92 18.19
CA ARG A 37 2.66 -6.20 17.25
C ARG A 37 3.82 -5.26 17.59
N GLY A 38 4.71 -5.73 18.48
CA GLY A 38 6.07 -5.22 18.74
C GLY A 38 6.29 -3.72 18.58
N SER A 39 5.96 -2.93 19.61
CA SER A 39 6.43 -1.54 19.75
C SER A 39 6.63 -1.20 21.23
N GLY A 40 7.39 -2.07 21.92
CA GLY A 40 7.81 -1.84 23.29
C GLY A 40 9.25 -2.29 23.42
N SER A 41 10.13 -1.38 23.83
CA SER A 41 11.45 -1.70 24.39
C SER A 41 11.27 -2.34 25.76
N ALA A 42 10.58 -3.48 25.82
CA ALA A 42 10.69 -4.37 26.95
C ALA A 42 11.96 -5.19 26.69
N ALA A 43 13.01 -4.89 27.44
CA ALA A 43 14.16 -5.77 27.57
C ALA A 43 13.60 -7.19 27.80
N MET A 44 13.85 -8.08 26.85
CA MET A 44 13.45 -9.47 26.96
C MET A 44 14.19 -10.03 28.18
N ASP A 45 13.45 -10.41 29.22
CA ASP A 45 13.99 -11.15 30.36
C ASP A 45 14.82 -12.34 29.83
N VAL A 46 16.15 -12.19 29.92
CA VAL A 46 17.18 -13.15 29.50
C VAL A 46 17.06 -14.48 30.26
N ALA A 47 16.18 -14.58 31.26
CA ALA A 47 15.92 -15.81 31.99
C ALA A 47 15.03 -16.82 31.24
N ARG A 48 14.30 -16.43 30.19
CA ARG A 48 13.34 -17.34 29.51
C ARG A 48 13.93 -18.15 28.34
N TYR A 49 15.08 -17.75 27.80
CA TYR A 49 15.71 -18.43 26.65
C TYR A 49 17.22 -18.59 26.88
N PRO A 50 17.69 -19.70 27.49
CA PRO A 50 19.10 -19.94 27.78
C PRO A 50 19.91 -20.43 26.57
N ALA A 51 19.49 -20.13 25.33
CA ALA A 51 20.19 -20.55 24.12
C ALA A 51 20.90 -19.36 23.46
N GLU A 52 22.20 -19.51 23.19
CA GLU A 52 23.13 -18.53 22.63
C GLU A 52 22.87 -18.16 21.15
N SER A 53 21.63 -18.23 20.67
CA SER A 53 21.27 -17.92 19.27
C SER A 53 20.35 -16.70 19.12
N GLY A 54 20.19 -15.91 20.18
CA GLY A 54 19.26 -14.77 20.23
C GLY A 54 19.84 -13.39 19.94
N VAL A 55 21.15 -13.26 19.69
CA VAL A 55 21.77 -11.94 19.44
C VAL A 55 21.85 -11.70 17.94
N PHE A 56 20.81 -11.09 17.36
CA PHE A 56 20.90 -10.57 16.01
C PHE A 56 21.58 -9.19 16.04
N GLU A 57 22.53 -8.97 15.13
CA GLU A 57 23.18 -7.67 14.97
C GLU A 57 22.14 -6.65 14.48
N LYS A 58 21.83 -5.68 15.35
CA LYS A 58 20.90 -4.60 15.03
C LYS A 58 21.64 -3.59 14.15
N LEU A 59 21.37 -3.60 12.84
CA LEU A 59 21.91 -2.63 11.90
C LEU A 59 21.59 -1.20 12.38
N GLN A 60 22.65 -0.41 12.60
CA GLN A 60 22.56 1.00 12.97
C GLN A 60 21.96 1.79 11.80
N PRO A 61 20.94 2.65 12.00
CA PRO A 61 20.51 3.56 10.96
C PRO A 61 21.56 4.66 10.82
N SER A 62 22.40 4.58 9.78
CA SER A 62 23.26 5.68 9.40
C SER A 62 22.39 6.87 9.00
N SER A 63 22.47 7.93 9.78
CA SER A 63 21.85 9.22 9.53
C SER A 63 22.41 9.86 8.25
N ALA A 64 21.70 9.70 7.14
CA ALA A 64 21.87 10.49 5.92
C ALA A 64 20.46 10.76 5.38
N SER A 65 19.95 11.98 5.60
CA SER A 65 19.82 13.04 4.60
C SER A 65 18.93 12.65 3.42
N SER A 66 17.86 13.41 3.25
CA SER A 66 16.79 13.26 2.27
C SER A 66 17.21 13.59 0.82
N SER A 67 18.24 12.94 0.31
CA SER A 67 18.44 12.84 -1.14
C SER A 67 17.67 11.63 -1.66
N ARG A 68 17.12 11.70 -2.87
CA ARG A 68 16.66 10.54 -3.63
C ARG A 68 17.88 9.64 -3.88
N ASP A 69 18.33 8.90 -2.88
CA ASP A 69 19.50 8.05 -3.03
C ASP A 69 19.10 6.87 -3.93
N HIS A 70 19.60 6.90 -5.17
CA HIS A 70 19.50 5.80 -6.13
C HIS A 70 20.12 4.49 -5.59
N ALA A 71 20.93 4.58 -4.52
CA ALA A 71 21.49 3.44 -3.80
C ALA A 71 20.46 2.63 -2.98
N SER A 72 19.24 3.14 -2.81
CA SER A 72 18.15 2.43 -2.12
C SER A 72 17.32 1.53 -3.03
N ALA A 73 17.59 1.49 -4.34
CA ALA A 73 16.87 0.66 -5.29
C ALA A 73 17.09 -0.83 -5.01
N LEU A 74 16.01 -1.61 -5.02
CA LEU A 74 16.03 -3.07 -4.87
C LEU A 74 15.73 -3.71 -6.23
N ARG A 75 16.54 -4.70 -6.59
CA ARG A 75 16.33 -5.52 -7.79
C ARG A 75 15.11 -6.43 -7.59
N SER A 76 14.27 -6.56 -8.61
CA SER A 76 13.20 -7.54 -8.68
C SER A 76 13.73 -8.94 -9.03
N VAL A 77 12.85 -9.93 -9.14
CA VAL A 77 13.23 -11.32 -9.46
C VAL A 77 14.02 -11.37 -10.79
N GLU A 78 13.52 -10.71 -11.81
CA GLU A 78 14.04 -10.83 -13.17
C GLU A 78 14.55 -9.52 -13.80
N GLY A 79 14.67 -8.44 -13.02
CA GLY A 79 15.05 -7.14 -13.56
C GLY A 79 14.96 -6.00 -12.56
N TRP A 80 14.96 -4.77 -13.08
CA TRP A 80 14.82 -3.53 -12.36
C TRP A 80 13.52 -2.85 -12.79
N ILE A 81 12.66 -2.53 -11.81
CA ILE A 81 11.34 -1.99 -12.10
C ILE A 81 11.30 -0.51 -11.74
N LEU A 82 10.96 0.31 -12.72
CA LEU A 82 10.64 1.71 -12.58
C LEU A 82 9.14 1.88 -12.38
N PHE A 83 8.77 2.78 -11.49
CA PHE A 83 7.41 3.20 -11.24
C PHE A 83 7.21 4.59 -11.83
N VAL A 84 6.34 4.67 -12.83
CA VAL A 84 6.04 5.89 -13.57
C VAL A 84 4.67 6.38 -13.12
N THR A 85 4.56 7.63 -12.70
CA THR A 85 3.31 8.26 -12.25
C THR A 85 3.04 9.52 -13.05
N GLY A 86 1.78 9.98 -13.07
CA GLY A 86 1.40 11.16 -13.86
C GLY A 86 1.19 10.85 -15.35
N VAL A 87 0.98 9.57 -15.69
CA VAL A 87 0.67 9.16 -17.06
C VAL A 87 -0.70 9.73 -17.46
N HIS A 88 -0.80 10.32 -18.66
CA HIS A 88 -2.04 10.91 -19.18
C HIS A 88 -3.16 9.86 -19.30
N GLU A 89 -4.42 10.24 -19.05
CA GLU A 89 -5.56 9.30 -19.00
C GLU A 89 -5.87 8.59 -20.34
N GLU A 90 -5.49 9.21 -21.46
CA GLU A 90 -5.60 8.66 -22.81
C GLU A 90 -4.29 8.05 -23.33
N ALA A 91 -3.23 8.03 -22.51
CA ALA A 91 -1.95 7.43 -22.95
C ALA A 91 -2.11 5.93 -23.22
N GLN A 92 -1.43 5.47 -24.27
CA GLN A 92 -1.36 4.06 -24.62
C GLN A 92 -0.04 3.46 -24.14
N GLU A 93 0.03 2.14 -24.16
CA GLU A 93 1.27 1.42 -23.85
C GLU A 93 2.38 1.79 -24.84
N GLU A 94 2.02 2.00 -26.11
CA GLU A 94 2.95 2.41 -27.17
C GLU A 94 3.61 3.76 -26.86
N ASP A 95 2.87 4.76 -26.36
CA ASP A 95 3.44 6.06 -26.01
C ASP A 95 4.51 5.95 -24.91
N VAL A 96 4.25 5.10 -23.91
CA VAL A 96 5.21 4.84 -22.83
C VAL A 96 6.36 3.99 -23.34
N MET A 97 6.10 2.98 -24.17
CA MET A 97 7.13 2.14 -24.74
C MET A 97 8.09 2.92 -25.65
N ASP A 98 7.57 3.83 -26.47
CA ASP A 98 8.36 4.71 -27.33
C ASP A 98 9.19 5.67 -26.50
N ALA A 99 8.60 6.29 -25.47
CA ALA A 99 9.32 7.19 -24.57
C ALA A 99 10.48 6.50 -23.84
N PHE A 100 10.26 5.29 -23.30
CA PHE A 100 11.29 4.54 -22.56
C PHE A 100 12.24 3.74 -23.46
N GLY A 101 11.84 3.43 -24.69
CA GLY A 101 12.60 2.65 -25.67
C GLY A 101 13.79 3.40 -26.28
N GLU A 102 13.82 4.73 -26.21
CA GLU A 102 14.96 5.54 -26.68
C GLU A 102 16.22 5.34 -25.82
N ASP A 103 16.07 5.06 -24.53
CA ASP A 103 17.21 4.86 -23.62
C ASP A 103 17.69 3.41 -23.61
N ALA A 104 16.74 2.47 -23.56
CA ALA A 104 17.06 1.08 -23.34
C ALA A 104 15.94 0.14 -23.80
N GLN A 105 16.31 -1.13 -23.97
CA GLN A 105 15.35 -2.17 -24.28
C GLN A 105 14.47 -2.49 -23.06
N VAL A 106 13.20 -2.11 -23.14
CA VAL A 106 12.18 -2.48 -22.15
C VAL A 106 11.91 -3.98 -22.26
N LYS A 107 11.99 -4.69 -21.13
CA LYS A 107 11.72 -6.13 -21.05
C LYS A 107 10.23 -6.40 -20.92
N ASP A 108 9.56 -5.63 -20.07
CA ASP A 108 8.13 -5.74 -19.83
C ASP A 108 7.54 -4.39 -19.40
N LEU A 109 6.26 -4.17 -19.70
CA LEU A 109 5.54 -2.94 -19.40
C LEU A 109 4.13 -3.27 -18.92
N HIS A 110 3.73 -2.67 -17.81
CA HIS A 110 2.39 -2.81 -17.26
C HIS A 110 1.70 -1.45 -17.12
N LEU A 111 0.75 -1.18 -18.01
CA LEU A 111 -0.12 -0.01 -17.97
C LEU A 111 -1.54 -0.41 -17.52
N ASN A 112 -1.84 -0.18 -16.24
CA ASN A 112 -3.11 -0.62 -15.68
C ASN A 112 -4.25 0.38 -16.01
N LEU A 113 -5.39 -0.17 -16.42
CA LEU A 113 -6.62 0.60 -16.66
C LEU A 113 -7.50 0.68 -15.40
N ASP A 114 -8.20 1.79 -15.22
CA ASP A 114 -9.31 1.88 -14.27
C ASP A 114 -10.51 1.11 -14.82
N ARG A 115 -10.93 0.08 -14.08
CA ARG A 115 -12.04 -0.81 -14.45
C ARG A 115 -13.39 -0.10 -14.58
N ARG A 116 -13.56 1.08 -13.97
CA ARG A 116 -14.81 1.83 -14.02
C ARG A 116 -14.87 2.78 -15.21
N SER A 117 -13.79 3.51 -15.47
CA SER A 117 -13.76 4.53 -16.52
C SER A 117 -13.27 3.98 -17.86
N GLY A 118 -12.45 2.92 -17.85
CA GLY A 118 -11.79 2.37 -19.03
C GLY A 118 -10.50 3.11 -19.42
N PHE A 119 -10.21 4.25 -18.79
CA PHE A 119 -8.98 5.02 -19.00
C PHE A 119 -7.81 4.47 -18.19
N VAL A 120 -6.58 4.89 -18.49
CA VAL A 120 -5.44 4.48 -17.68
C VAL A 120 -5.54 5.01 -16.26
N LYS A 121 -4.99 4.25 -15.31
CA LYS A 121 -5.01 4.59 -13.89
C LYS A 121 -4.04 5.72 -13.53
N GLY A 122 -3.26 6.23 -14.49
CA GLY A 122 -2.30 7.31 -14.32
C GLY A 122 -0.90 6.86 -13.83
N TYR A 123 -0.61 5.56 -13.89
CA TYR A 123 0.71 5.02 -13.60
C TYR A 123 1.04 3.81 -14.46
N ALA A 124 2.33 3.57 -14.65
CA ALA A 124 2.88 2.41 -15.33
C ALA A 124 4.04 1.81 -14.54
N LEU A 125 4.30 0.52 -14.75
CA LEU A 125 5.49 -0.18 -14.28
C LEU A 125 6.30 -0.60 -15.50
N VAL A 126 7.57 -0.21 -15.54
CA VAL A 126 8.47 -0.54 -16.65
C VAL A 126 9.61 -1.39 -16.11
N GLU A 127 9.82 -2.56 -16.68
CA GLU A 127 10.89 -3.49 -16.31
C GLU A 127 12.05 -3.44 -17.29
N PHE A 128 13.26 -3.30 -16.75
CA PHE A 128 14.52 -3.33 -17.48
C PHE A 128 15.40 -4.49 -17.02
N GLU A 129 16.24 -4.99 -17.92
CA GLU A 129 17.21 -6.05 -17.61
C GLU A 129 18.39 -5.51 -16.79
N HIS A 130 18.94 -4.36 -17.19
CA HIS A 130 20.12 -3.77 -16.55
C HIS A 130 19.78 -2.57 -15.65
N PHE A 131 20.60 -2.39 -14.62
CA PHE A 131 20.46 -1.26 -13.69
C PHE A 131 20.79 0.07 -14.35
N GLU A 132 21.84 0.09 -15.18
CA GLU A 132 22.35 1.30 -15.83
C GLU A 132 21.32 1.89 -16.78
N ASP A 133 20.70 1.03 -17.58
CA ASP A 133 19.56 1.32 -18.46
C ASP A 133 18.39 1.96 -17.71
N ALA A 134 17.92 1.32 -16.64
CA ALA A 134 16.82 1.84 -15.84
C ALA A 134 17.16 3.18 -15.17
N LYS A 135 18.41 3.35 -14.75
CA LYS A 135 18.88 4.59 -14.13
C LYS A 135 18.94 5.74 -15.15
N ALA A 136 19.47 5.49 -16.34
CA ALA A 136 19.53 6.46 -17.42
C ALA A 136 18.12 6.93 -17.83
N ALA A 137 17.20 5.97 -18.00
CA ALA A 137 15.81 6.27 -18.31
C ALA A 137 15.13 7.12 -17.23
N MET A 138 15.35 6.79 -15.95
CA MET A 138 14.83 7.60 -14.85
C MET A 138 15.36 9.04 -14.87
N GLU A 139 16.68 9.22 -15.02
CA GLU A 139 17.29 10.56 -15.01
C GLU A 139 16.85 11.42 -16.20
N ARG A 140 16.58 10.79 -17.35
CA ARG A 140 16.11 11.51 -18.54
C ARG A 140 14.62 11.83 -18.47
N LEU A 141 13.78 10.88 -18.06
CA LEU A 141 12.32 10.97 -18.18
C LEU A 141 11.63 11.55 -16.94
N ASP A 142 12.27 11.58 -15.76
CA ASP A 142 11.67 12.20 -14.57
C ASP A 142 11.43 13.70 -14.78
N GLY A 143 10.16 14.10 -14.80
CA GLY A 143 9.75 15.49 -15.03
C GLY A 143 9.51 15.85 -16.50
N GLN A 144 9.59 14.90 -17.44
CA GLN A 144 9.17 15.13 -18.83
C GLN A 144 7.65 15.10 -18.99
N GLU A 145 7.16 15.60 -20.12
CA GLU A 145 5.73 15.62 -20.45
C GLU A 145 5.40 14.59 -21.53
N ILE A 146 4.43 13.70 -21.26
CA ILE A 146 3.86 12.76 -22.22
C ILE A 146 2.40 13.17 -22.42
N LEU A 147 2.02 13.45 -23.67
CA LEU A 147 0.67 13.90 -24.06
C LEU A 147 0.17 15.09 -23.20
N GLY A 148 1.07 15.99 -22.81
CA GLY A 148 0.74 17.17 -22.00
C GLY A 148 0.57 16.90 -20.50
N SER A 149 0.87 15.68 -20.02
CA SER A 149 0.97 15.38 -18.59
C SER A 149 2.43 15.16 -18.18
N THR A 150 2.86 15.85 -17.12
CA THR A 150 4.18 15.65 -16.54
C THR A 150 4.26 14.29 -15.84
N ILE A 151 5.20 13.46 -16.26
CA ILE A 151 5.48 12.17 -15.66
C ILE A 151 6.56 12.28 -14.59
N HIS A 152 6.46 11.42 -13.58
CA HIS A 152 7.48 11.24 -12.55
C HIS A 152 7.92 9.79 -12.49
N VAL A 153 9.23 9.58 -12.47
CA VAL A 153 9.84 8.25 -12.51
C VAL A 153 10.62 8.01 -11.22
N ASP A 154 10.25 6.97 -10.50
CA ASP A 154 10.91 6.55 -9.26
C ASP A 154 11.18 5.03 -9.29
N TRP A 155 12.11 4.55 -8.46
CA TRP A 155 12.32 3.10 -8.30
C TRP A 155 11.09 2.45 -7.66
N ALA A 156 10.56 1.39 -8.25
CA ALA A 156 9.37 0.71 -7.73
C ALA A 156 9.62 0.06 -6.37
N PHE A 157 10.77 -0.59 -6.22
CA PHE A 157 11.20 -1.19 -4.97
C PHE A 157 12.35 -0.40 -4.39
N ARG A 158 12.09 0.27 -3.26
CA ARG A 158 13.11 0.98 -2.49
C ARG A 158 13.22 0.34 -1.13
N LYS A 159 14.45 0.20 -0.64
CA LYS A 159 14.70 -0.13 0.76
C LYS A 159 14.14 1.00 1.61
N GLU A 160 13.06 0.73 2.35
CA GLU A 160 12.47 1.70 3.26
C GLU A 160 13.54 2.17 4.25
N ALA A 161 14.02 3.40 4.11
CA ALA A 161 14.51 4.14 5.26
C ALA A 161 13.26 4.45 6.10
N ASP A 162 13.17 3.87 7.30
CA ASP A 162 12.05 3.91 8.25
C ASP A 162 11.26 5.24 8.25
N ARG A 163 10.33 5.41 7.31
CA ARG A 163 9.49 6.63 7.22
C ARG A 163 8.38 6.62 8.26
N ARG A 164 8.26 5.56 9.07
CA ARG A 164 7.28 5.45 10.16
C ARG A 164 7.70 6.20 11.43
N ALA A 165 8.95 6.64 11.55
CA ALA A 165 9.44 7.35 12.72
C ALA A 165 8.96 8.83 12.81
N GLY A 166 8.50 9.45 11.72
CA GLY A 166 8.23 10.90 11.68
C GLY A 166 6.77 11.35 11.88
N ARG A 167 5.76 10.46 11.78
CA ARG A 167 4.33 10.87 11.77
C ARG A 167 3.63 10.63 13.10
N ARG A 168 4.26 10.96 14.23
CA ARG A 168 3.62 10.89 15.57
C ARG A 168 4.08 12.02 16.49
N VAL A 169 4.10 13.26 16.00
CA VAL A 169 4.27 14.42 16.89
C VAL A 169 3.23 15.48 16.49
N ASN A 170 2.48 15.93 17.50
CA ASN A 170 1.40 16.93 17.52
C ASN A 170 -0.02 16.46 17.16
N ARG A 171 -0.66 15.80 18.13
CA ARG A 171 -1.98 16.26 18.61
C ARG A 171 -1.85 16.57 20.10
N ARG A 172 -1.80 17.85 20.45
CA ARG A 172 -2.12 18.35 21.77
C ARG A 172 -2.90 19.64 21.59
#